data_AF-A0A3L6V1H7-F1
#
_entry.id   AF-A0A3L6V1H7-F1
#
_cell.length_a   1.000
_cell.length_b   1.000
_cell.length_c   1.000
_cell.angle_alpha   90.00
_cell.angle_beta   90.00
_cell.angle_gamma   90.00
#
_symmetry.space_group_name_H-M   'P 1'
#
loop_
_entity.id
_entity.type
_entity.pdbx_description
1 polymer ?
#
loop_
_entity_poly.entity_id
_entity_poly.type
_entity_poly.pdbx_seq_one_letter_code
_entity_poly.pdbx_strand_id
1 'polypeptide(L)'
;MEEDNESEVQASQRRKTAFRFKGCTDVELLKEVIHVRPYEAPHGEVRKRWTKVTEHLQRLHGVGITVNATRKRFDDLMTAFHADSMAALRVSGTDEEYEERAQLLQDIHDLQTDKEEKAKQNERHETNGEKIRDAAMSTMKRKSFEVVEVDGCEDAPPNKRQSRGSSHRVAEAGVVVASLVEMVAKANEIKAEEVRTRQNGA
;
A
#
# COMPACT_ATOMS: atom_id res chain seq x y z
N MET A 1 -56.63 -23.44 -47.18
CA MET A 1 -56.29 -22.09 -46.66
C MET A 1 -55.62 -22.34 -45.33
N GLU A 2 -54.32 -22.63 -45.37
CA GLU A 2 -53.53 -22.99 -44.20
C GLU A 2 -52.11 -22.47 -44.40
N GLU A 3 -51.92 -21.14 -44.38
CA GLU A 3 -50.59 -20.54 -44.31
C GLU A 3 -50.71 -19.19 -43.58
N ASP A 4 -50.70 -19.20 -42.25
CA ASP A 4 -50.54 -17.98 -41.43
C ASP A 4 -50.00 -18.33 -40.02
N ASN A 5 -48.98 -19.20 -39.95
CA ASN A 5 -48.32 -19.50 -38.67
C ASN A 5 -46.84 -19.87 -38.81
N GLU A 6 -46.04 -19.03 -39.48
CA GLU A 6 -44.58 -19.22 -39.50
C GLU A 6 -43.75 -17.94 -39.39
N SER A 7 -44.38 -16.78 -39.20
CA SER A 7 -43.68 -15.47 -39.15
C SER A 7 -43.29 -15.00 -37.74
N GLU A 8 -43.63 -15.72 -36.66
CA GLU A 8 -43.35 -15.30 -35.27
C GLU A 8 -42.10 -15.92 -34.63
N VAL A 9 -41.25 -16.62 -35.40
CA VAL A 9 -40.01 -17.24 -34.87
C VAL A 9 -38.69 -16.61 -35.36
N GLN A 10 -38.74 -15.54 -36.18
CA GLN A 10 -37.53 -14.90 -36.72
C GLN A 10 -37.10 -13.58 -36.04
N ALA A 11 -37.64 -13.23 -34.87
CA ALA A 11 -37.24 -12.00 -34.16
C ALA A 11 -36.07 -12.18 -33.15
N SER A 12 -35.55 -13.39 -32.94
CA SER A 12 -34.74 -13.71 -31.75
C SER A 12 -33.22 -13.81 -31.94
N GLN A 13 -32.64 -13.37 -33.07
CA GLN A 13 -31.18 -13.45 -33.29
C GLN A 13 -30.54 -12.16 -33.82
N ARG A 14 -30.99 -10.99 -33.38
CA ARG A 14 -30.14 -9.80 -33.46
C ARG A 14 -28.94 -10.01 -32.53
N ARG A 15 -27.75 -10.21 -33.10
CA ARG A 15 -26.49 -10.29 -32.35
C ARG A 15 -26.44 -9.11 -31.38
N LYS A 16 -26.44 -9.37 -30.07
CA LYS A 16 -26.34 -8.34 -29.05
C LYS A 16 -25.05 -7.55 -29.32
N THR A 17 -25.17 -6.27 -29.64
CA THR A 17 -24.01 -5.40 -29.83
C THR A 17 -23.23 -5.34 -28.52
N ALA A 18 -21.92 -5.53 -28.60
CA ALA A 18 -21.05 -5.45 -27.42
C ALA A 18 -21.18 -4.05 -26.80
N PHE A 19 -21.24 -4.00 -25.47
CA PHE A 19 -21.28 -2.73 -24.75
C PHE A 19 -20.02 -1.91 -25.06
N ARG A 20 -20.20 -0.62 -25.35
CA ARG A 20 -19.11 0.31 -25.67
C ARG A 20 -18.95 1.34 -24.56
N PHE A 21 -17.80 1.30 -23.88
CA PHE A 21 -17.44 2.27 -22.85
C PHE A 21 -17.24 3.68 -23.43
N LYS A 22 -17.59 4.68 -22.62
CA LYS A 22 -17.49 6.12 -22.89
C LYS A 22 -16.96 6.81 -21.63
N GLY A 23 -16.58 8.10 -21.73
CA GLY A 23 -16.10 8.90 -20.60
C GLY A 23 -16.98 8.80 -19.36
N CYS A 24 -18.29 9.08 -19.49
CA CYS A 24 -19.24 8.93 -18.38
C CYS A 24 -19.27 7.52 -17.75
N THR A 25 -19.25 6.46 -18.55
CA THR A 25 -19.24 5.08 -18.02
C THR A 25 -17.90 4.73 -17.37
N ASP A 26 -16.79 5.31 -17.85
CA ASP A 26 -15.48 5.14 -17.21
C ASP A 26 -15.48 5.79 -15.82
N VAL A 27 -16.06 6.99 -15.67
CA VAL A 27 -16.20 7.66 -14.37
C VAL A 27 -16.98 6.79 -13.38
N GLU A 28 -18.15 6.27 -13.79
CA GLU A 28 -18.95 5.37 -12.94
C GLU A 28 -18.20 4.08 -12.60
N LEU A 29 -17.47 3.50 -13.57
CA LEU A 29 -16.61 2.35 -13.33
C LEU A 29 -15.57 2.63 -12.25
N LEU A 30 -14.87 3.77 -12.33
CA LEU A 30 -13.81 4.11 -11.38
C LEU A 30 -14.36 4.40 -9.98
N LYS A 31 -15.49 5.10 -9.87
CA LYS A 31 -16.20 5.30 -8.60
C LYS A 31 -16.54 3.97 -7.93
N GLU A 32 -17.07 3.02 -8.69
CA GLU A 32 -17.39 1.69 -8.17
C GLU A 32 -16.14 0.88 -7.80
N VAL A 33 -15.04 1.03 -8.55
CA VAL A 33 -13.75 0.40 -8.20
C VAL A 33 -13.20 0.96 -6.88
N ILE A 34 -13.27 2.28 -6.65
CA ILE A 34 -12.89 2.90 -5.38
C ILE A 34 -13.77 2.39 -4.23
N HIS A 35 -15.08 2.26 -4.47
CA HIS A 35 -16.01 1.82 -3.45
C HIS A 35 -15.84 0.33 -3.08
N VAL A 36 -15.74 -0.55 -4.09
CA VAL A 36 -15.68 -2.02 -3.89
C VAL A 36 -14.26 -2.50 -3.58
N ARG A 37 -13.24 -1.76 -4.01
CA ARG A 37 -11.81 -2.08 -3.86
C ARG A 37 -11.47 -3.52 -4.31
N PRO A 38 -11.69 -3.88 -5.59
CA PRO A 38 -11.43 -5.23 -6.08
C PRO A 38 -9.95 -5.65 -5.96
N TYR A 39 -9.02 -4.70 -6.01
CA TYR A 39 -7.58 -4.90 -5.83
C TYR A 39 -7.18 -5.25 -4.39
N GLU A 40 -8.07 -5.06 -3.41
CA GLU A 40 -7.83 -5.43 -2.02
C GLU A 40 -8.44 -6.78 -1.64
N ALA A 41 -9.03 -7.51 -2.60
CA ALA A 41 -9.65 -8.78 -2.30
C ALA A 41 -8.60 -9.82 -1.85
N PRO A 42 -8.93 -10.64 -0.83
CA PRO A 42 -8.15 -11.84 -0.52
C PRO A 42 -7.99 -12.75 -1.75
N HIS A 43 -6.96 -13.58 -1.72
CA HIS A 43 -6.74 -14.57 -2.78
C HIS A 43 -8.00 -15.43 -3.00
N GLY A 44 -8.41 -15.59 -4.25
CA GLY A 44 -9.64 -16.30 -4.61
C GLY A 44 -10.94 -15.47 -4.59
N GLU A 45 -10.94 -14.26 -4.01
CA GLU A 45 -12.14 -13.40 -3.94
C GLU A 45 -12.18 -12.27 -4.96
N VAL A 46 -11.07 -12.00 -5.64
CA VAL A 46 -10.93 -10.94 -6.66
C VAL A 46 -12.08 -10.99 -7.68
N ARG A 47 -12.42 -12.19 -8.18
CA ARG A 47 -13.51 -12.37 -9.15
C ARG A 47 -14.86 -11.95 -8.57
N LYS A 48 -15.15 -12.26 -7.30
CA LYS A 48 -16.41 -11.88 -6.65
C LYS A 48 -16.53 -10.36 -6.54
N ARG A 49 -15.46 -9.67 -6.17
CA ARG A 49 -15.45 -8.19 -6.10
C ARG A 49 -15.66 -7.55 -7.46
N TRP A 50 -14.99 -8.06 -8.50
CA TRP A 50 -15.23 -7.61 -9.87
C TRP A 50 -16.67 -7.87 -10.35
N THR A 51 -17.26 -9.03 -10.00
CA THR A 51 -18.68 -9.28 -10.28
C THR A 51 -19.57 -8.21 -9.66
N LYS A 52 -19.32 -7.81 -8.40
CA LYS A 52 -20.09 -6.76 -7.73
C LYS A 52 -19.99 -5.41 -8.45
N VAL A 53 -18.79 -4.99 -8.86
CA VAL A 53 -18.58 -3.76 -9.68
C VAL A 53 -19.40 -3.85 -10.97
N THR A 54 -19.34 -4.99 -11.67
CA THR A 54 -20.10 -5.17 -12.91
C THR A 54 -21.61 -5.14 -12.69
N GLU A 55 -22.13 -5.77 -11.64
CA GLU A 55 -23.55 -5.73 -11.31
C GLU A 55 -24.04 -4.29 -11.07
N HIS A 56 -23.22 -3.46 -10.42
CA HIS A 56 -23.54 -2.06 -10.19
C HIS A 56 -23.62 -1.30 -11.52
N LEU A 57 -22.63 -1.48 -12.41
CA LEU A 57 -22.66 -0.89 -13.75
C LEU A 57 -23.82 -1.41 -14.61
N GLN A 58 -24.18 -2.68 -14.49
CA GLN A 58 -25.31 -3.26 -15.22
C GLN A 58 -26.65 -2.65 -14.78
N ARG A 59 -26.79 -2.23 -13.51
CA ARG A 59 -28.00 -1.53 -13.04
C ARG A 59 -28.13 -0.14 -13.68
N LEU A 60 -27.02 0.52 -14.00
CA LEU A 60 -26.99 1.87 -14.58
C LEU A 60 -27.04 1.85 -16.12
N HIS A 61 -26.35 0.90 -16.75
CA HIS A 61 -26.08 0.90 -18.19
C HIS A 61 -26.59 -0.36 -18.93
N GLY A 62 -27.16 -1.31 -18.21
CA GLY A 62 -27.77 -2.53 -18.74
C GLY A 62 -26.87 -3.77 -18.72
N VAL A 63 -27.50 -4.94 -18.90
CA VAL A 63 -26.88 -6.28 -18.78
C VAL A 63 -25.85 -6.63 -19.87
N GLY A 64 -25.58 -5.72 -20.80
CA GLY A 64 -24.59 -5.93 -21.88
C GLY A 64 -23.13 -5.87 -21.42
N ILE A 65 -22.89 -5.37 -20.19
CA ILE A 65 -21.55 -5.27 -19.60
C ILE A 65 -21.18 -6.60 -18.97
N THR A 66 -19.99 -7.13 -19.30
CA THR A 66 -19.50 -8.39 -18.72
C THR A 66 -18.36 -8.13 -17.74
N VAL A 67 -18.16 -9.03 -16.77
CA VAL A 67 -17.09 -8.91 -15.76
C VAL A 67 -15.71 -8.78 -16.39
N ASN A 68 -15.45 -9.56 -17.44
CA ASN A 68 -14.19 -9.49 -18.17
C ASN A 68 -14.03 -8.15 -18.90
N ALA A 69 -15.09 -7.61 -19.49
CA ALA A 69 -15.05 -6.30 -20.14
C ALA A 69 -14.83 -5.16 -19.14
N THR A 70 -15.51 -5.21 -17.98
CA THR A 70 -15.33 -4.26 -16.87
C THR A 70 -13.88 -4.24 -16.40
N ARG A 71 -13.32 -5.42 -16.08
CA ARG A 71 -11.94 -5.53 -15.60
C ARG A 71 -10.94 -5.07 -16.66
N LYS A 72 -11.09 -5.57 -17.90
CA LYS A 72 -10.21 -5.17 -19.01
C LYS A 72 -10.24 -3.66 -19.21
N ARG A 73 -11.43 -3.04 -19.16
CA ARG A 73 -11.55 -1.58 -19.32
C ARG A 73 -10.79 -0.84 -18.22
N PHE A 74 -10.89 -1.27 -16.98
CA PHE A 74 -10.11 -0.70 -15.88
C PHE A 74 -8.60 -0.85 -16.11
N ASP A 75 -8.13 -2.05 -16.49
CA ASP A 75 -6.72 -2.30 -16.77
C ASP A 75 -6.20 -1.42 -17.92
N ASP A 76 -7.00 -1.24 -18.98
CA ASP A 76 -6.69 -0.35 -20.10
C ASP A 76 -6.58 1.12 -19.64
N LEU A 77 -7.47 1.58 -18.74
CA LEU A 77 -7.45 2.94 -18.18
C LEU A 77 -6.23 3.17 -17.29
N MET A 78 -5.92 2.26 -16.37
CA MET A 78 -4.72 2.35 -15.53
C MET A 78 -3.45 2.31 -16.39
N THR A 79 -3.41 1.44 -17.40
CA THR A 79 -2.27 1.38 -18.34
C THR A 79 -2.07 2.70 -19.06
N ALA A 80 -3.15 3.29 -19.59
CA ALA A 80 -3.07 4.56 -20.29
C ALA A 80 -2.65 5.71 -19.37
N PHE A 81 -3.11 5.69 -18.11
CA PHE A 81 -2.73 6.63 -17.06
C PHE A 81 -1.23 6.55 -16.75
N HIS A 82 -0.69 5.36 -16.47
CA HIS A 82 0.74 5.20 -16.19
C HIS A 82 1.64 5.56 -17.39
N ALA A 83 1.12 5.51 -18.61
CA ALA A 83 1.84 5.89 -19.82
C ALA A 83 1.67 7.39 -20.19
N ASP A 84 1.05 8.21 -19.33
CA ASP A 84 0.67 9.61 -19.60
C ASP A 84 -0.10 9.80 -20.93
N SER A 85 -0.72 8.72 -21.41
CA SER A 85 -1.32 8.61 -22.74
C SER A 85 -2.84 8.85 -22.71
N MET A 86 -3.34 9.42 -21.62
CA MET A 86 -4.77 9.69 -21.42
C MET A 86 -5.35 10.60 -22.50
N ALA A 87 -4.51 11.44 -23.12
CA ALA A 87 -4.88 12.25 -24.28
C ALA A 87 -5.41 11.42 -25.47
N ALA A 88 -4.90 10.20 -25.68
CA ALA A 88 -5.36 9.31 -26.75
C ALA A 88 -6.75 8.71 -26.48
N LEU A 89 -7.19 8.68 -25.22
CA LEU A 89 -8.52 8.21 -24.81
C LEU A 89 -9.59 9.33 -24.82
N ARG A 90 -9.25 10.53 -25.32
CA ARG A 90 -10.16 11.70 -25.42
C ARG A 90 -11.16 11.62 -26.59
N VAL A 91 -11.12 10.58 -27.41
CA VAL A 91 -11.91 10.47 -28.65
C VAL A 91 -13.45 10.54 -28.43
N SER A 92 -13.94 10.50 -27.18
CA SER A 92 -15.35 10.68 -26.84
C SER A 92 -15.54 11.04 -25.35
N GLY A 93 -15.48 12.32 -24.98
CA GLY A 93 -15.86 12.81 -23.65
C GLY A 93 -15.89 14.34 -23.59
N THR A 94 -16.58 14.91 -22.60
CA THR A 94 -16.42 16.34 -22.28
C THR A 94 -15.12 16.55 -21.48
N ASP A 95 -14.62 17.78 -21.41
CA ASP A 95 -13.39 18.06 -20.67
C ASP A 95 -13.57 17.79 -19.16
N GLU A 96 -14.78 18.00 -18.62
CA GLU A 96 -15.09 17.75 -17.21
C GLU A 96 -15.03 16.25 -16.86
N GLU A 97 -15.60 15.39 -17.71
CA GLU A 97 -15.54 13.93 -17.54
C GLU A 97 -14.08 13.42 -17.58
N TYR A 98 -13.23 14.10 -18.35
CA TYR A 98 -11.82 13.74 -18.48
C TYR A 98 -11.03 14.07 -17.21
N GLU A 99 -11.23 15.26 -16.65
CA GLU A 99 -10.59 15.70 -15.41
C GLU A 99 -11.02 14.82 -14.23
N GLU A 100 -12.32 14.54 -14.10
CA GLU A 100 -12.82 13.64 -13.07
C GLU A 100 -12.23 12.24 -13.20
N ARG A 101 -12.17 11.71 -14.43
CA ARG A 101 -11.54 10.39 -14.68
C ARG A 101 -10.07 10.38 -14.28
N ALA A 102 -9.30 11.42 -14.60
CA ALA A 102 -7.89 11.52 -14.24
C ALA A 102 -7.70 11.58 -12.72
N GLN A 103 -8.51 12.38 -12.02
CA GLN A 103 -8.49 12.46 -10.56
C GLN A 103 -8.80 11.11 -9.91
N LEU A 104 -9.85 10.41 -10.37
CA LEU A 104 -10.22 9.10 -9.83
C LEU A 104 -9.12 8.05 -10.05
N LEU A 105 -8.41 8.10 -11.18
CA LEU A 105 -7.28 7.20 -11.45
C LEU A 105 -6.10 7.48 -10.52
N GLN A 106 -5.80 8.76 -10.26
CA GLN A 106 -4.79 9.16 -9.27
C GLN A 106 -5.18 8.69 -7.87
N ASP A 107 -6.43 8.89 -7.45
CA ASP A 107 -6.92 8.45 -6.14
C ASP A 107 -6.79 6.93 -5.97
N ILE A 108 -7.12 6.15 -7.01
CA ILE A 108 -6.96 4.69 -7.00
C ILE A 108 -5.49 4.30 -6.91
N HIS A 109 -4.61 4.97 -7.66
CA HIS A 109 -3.17 4.74 -7.61
C HIS A 109 -2.63 4.98 -6.19
N ASP A 110 -2.98 6.12 -5.58
CA ASP A 110 -2.52 6.50 -4.25
C ASP A 110 -3.03 5.52 -3.17
N LEU A 111 -4.29 5.08 -3.29
CA LEU A 111 -4.84 4.04 -2.42
C LEU A 111 -4.10 2.70 -2.52
N GLN A 112 -3.60 2.35 -3.71
CA GLN A 112 -2.81 1.12 -3.90
C GLN A 112 -1.40 1.27 -3.31
N THR A 113 -0.74 2.41 -3.50
CA THR A 113 0.62 2.65 -2.99
C THR A 113 0.66 2.80 -1.46
N ASP A 114 -0.28 3.53 -0.87
CA ASP A 114 -0.35 3.73 0.58
C ASP A 114 -0.52 2.40 1.34
N LYS A 115 -1.27 1.48 0.74
CA LYS A 115 -1.47 0.16 1.31
C LYS A 115 -0.20 -0.69 1.25
N GLU A 116 0.54 -0.62 0.14
CA GLU A 116 1.81 -1.32 0.01
C GLU A 116 2.82 -0.83 1.05
N GLU A 117 2.89 0.49 1.27
CA GLU A 117 3.77 1.08 2.28
C GLU A 117 3.36 0.70 3.70
N LYS A 118 2.06 0.68 4.02
CA LYS A 118 1.56 0.19 5.32
C LYS A 118 1.86 -1.30 5.54
N ALA A 119 1.74 -2.12 4.51
CA ALA A 119 2.07 -3.55 4.60
C ALA A 119 3.56 -3.76 4.88
N LYS A 120 4.44 -3.05 4.17
CA LYS A 120 5.90 -3.07 4.41
C LYS A 120 6.25 -2.57 5.80
N GLN A 121 5.58 -1.52 6.29
CA GLN A 121 5.81 -1.00 7.64
C GLN A 121 5.41 -2.02 8.72
N ASN A 122 4.26 -2.70 8.56
CA ASN A 122 3.84 -3.74 9.49
C ASN A 122 4.83 -4.91 9.52
N GLU A 123 5.28 -5.37 8.34
CA GLU A 123 6.29 -6.43 8.22
C GLU A 123 7.62 -6.04 8.90
N ARG A 124 8.08 -4.79 8.72
CA ARG A 124 9.26 -4.26 9.43
C ARG A 124 9.06 -4.25 10.94
N HIS A 125 7.87 -3.93 11.42
CA HIS A 125 7.59 -3.91 12.86
C HIS A 125 7.56 -5.33 13.46
N GLU A 126 6.94 -6.29 12.75
CA GLU A 126 6.90 -7.70 13.17
C GLU A 126 8.28 -8.33 13.19
N THR A 127 9.07 -8.16 12.12
CA THR A 127 10.45 -8.66 12.04
C THR A 127 11.36 -8.04 13.09
N ASN A 128 11.20 -6.74 13.39
CA ASN A 128 11.93 -6.10 14.48
C ASN A 128 11.51 -6.68 15.85
N GLY A 129 10.21 -6.91 16.06
CA GLY A 129 9.71 -7.55 17.28
C GLY A 129 10.24 -8.97 17.48
N GLU A 130 10.36 -9.75 16.40
CA GLU A 130 10.93 -11.10 16.44
C GLU A 130 12.42 -11.10 16.81
N LYS A 131 13.21 -10.20 16.22
CA LYS A 131 14.63 -10.03 16.56
C LYS A 131 14.85 -9.68 18.04
N ILE A 132 14.00 -8.83 18.62
CA ILE A 132 14.08 -8.47 20.05
C ILE A 132 13.77 -9.68 20.93
N ARG A 133 12.74 -10.46 20.61
CA ARG A 133 12.40 -11.69 21.36
C ARG A 133 13.52 -12.72 21.29
N ASP A 134 14.08 -12.96 20.11
CA ASP A 134 15.17 -13.93 19.93
C ASP A 134 16.43 -13.50 20.70
N ALA A 135 16.78 -12.21 20.64
CA ALA A 135 17.89 -11.67 21.42
C ALA A 135 17.70 -11.84 22.94
N ALA A 136 16.49 -11.58 23.47
CA ALA A 136 16.18 -11.76 24.89
C ALA A 136 16.21 -13.24 25.33
N MET A 137 15.70 -14.16 24.51
CA MET A 137 15.75 -15.60 24.81
C MET A 137 17.18 -16.15 24.74
N SER A 138 18.00 -15.60 23.86
CA SER A 138 19.41 -15.97 23.69
C SER A 138 20.32 -15.47 24.83
N THR A 139 19.97 -14.35 25.50
CA THR A 139 20.68 -13.92 26.72
C THR A 139 20.30 -14.76 27.94
N MET A 140 19.04 -15.21 28.05
CA MET A 140 18.61 -16.10 29.13
C MET A 140 19.24 -17.50 29.03
N LYS A 141 19.39 -18.05 27.82
CA LYS A 141 20.07 -19.35 27.61
C LYS A 141 21.55 -19.36 28.02
N ARG A 142 22.22 -18.20 28.00
CA ARG A 142 23.61 -18.08 28.48
C ARG A 142 23.71 -17.89 30.00
N LYS A 143 22.61 -17.53 30.67
CA LYS A 143 22.56 -17.41 32.14
C LYS A 143 22.16 -18.72 32.83
N SER A 144 21.51 -19.64 32.13
CA SER A 144 21.09 -20.95 32.66
C SER A 144 22.13 -22.08 32.52
N PHE A 145 23.39 -21.79 32.18
CA PHE A 145 24.53 -22.72 32.30
C PHE A 145 25.63 -22.25 33.26
N GLU A 146 25.38 -21.22 34.07
CA GLU A 146 26.31 -20.77 35.11
C GLU A 146 25.62 -20.84 36.47
N VAL A 147 25.29 -22.07 36.89
CA VAL A 147 25.05 -22.40 38.30
C VAL A 147 26.32 -23.08 38.82
N VAL A 148 27.25 -22.24 39.25
CA VAL A 148 28.08 -22.37 40.45
C VAL A 148 28.22 -23.80 41.03
N GLU A 149 29.39 -24.41 40.86
CA GLU A 149 29.99 -25.25 41.91
C GLU A 149 31.14 -24.45 42.52
N VAL A 150 31.04 -24.14 43.82
CA VAL A 150 32.12 -23.54 44.63
C VAL A 150 32.37 -24.49 45.78
N ASP A 151 33.51 -25.16 45.77
CA ASP A 151 34.14 -25.77 46.94
C ASP A 151 35.67 -25.51 46.87
N GLY A 152 36.31 -25.34 48.03
CA GLY A 152 37.47 -24.46 48.22
C GLY A 152 38.87 -25.09 48.20
N CYS A 153 39.86 -24.19 48.36
CA CYS A 153 41.18 -24.30 49.04
C CYS A 153 42.48 -24.00 48.24
N GLU A 154 43.23 -23.03 48.79
CA GLU A 154 44.70 -22.87 48.92
C GLU A 154 45.67 -22.45 47.77
N ASP A 155 46.29 -21.28 48.02
CA ASP A 155 47.71 -20.87 48.02
C ASP A 155 48.58 -20.64 46.73
N ALA A 156 49.04 -19.38 46.65
CA ALA A 156 50.25 -18.76 46.04
C ALA A 156 50.57 -18.71 44.51
N PRO A 157 51.30 -17.66 44.02
CA PRO A 157 51.39 -17.20 42.61
C PRO A 157 52.85 -17.27 42.04
N PRO A 158 53.34 -16.50 41.03
CA PRO A 158 52.81 -15.93 39.78
C PRO A 158 53.66 -16.30 38.51
N ASN A 159 53.13 -16.21 37.27
CA ASN A 159 53.84 -15.56 36.14
C ASN A 159 53.15 -15.57 34.76
N LYS A 160 53.41 -14.46 34.05
CA LYS A 160 53.56 -14.25 32.59
C LYS A 160 52.34 -14.06 31.68
N ARG A 161 52.06 -12.76 31.49
CA ARG A 161 52.12 -11.99 30.22
C ARG A 161 51.29 -12.51 29.02
N GLN A 162 50.32 -11.70 28.62
CA GLN A 162 50.20 -11.06 27.29
C GLN A 162 49.00 -10.09 27.34
N SER A 163 49.22 -8.80 27.59
CA SER A 163 49.31 -7.76 26.55
C SER A 163 48.45 -8.06 25.32
N ARG A 164 47.30 -7.36 25.19
CA ARG A 164 46.99 -6.47 24.06
C ARG A 164 45.55 -5.94 24.13
N GLY A 165 45.41 -4.63 23.87
CA GLY A 165 44.24 -4.10 23.17
C GLY A 165 43.17 -3.42 24.00
N SER A 166 43.56 -2.41 24.78
CA SER A 166 42.63 -1.39 25.31
C SER A 166 42.06 -0.53 24.18
N SER A 167 40.77 -0.23 24.30
CA SER A 167 40.09 0.97 23.78
C SER A 167 39.99 1.16 22.26
N HIS A 168 38.86 0.72 21.68
CA HIS A 168 38.33 1.30 20.43
C HIS A 168 36.83 1.01 20.22
N ARG A 169 35.98 1.24 21.23
CA ARG A 169 34.49 1.13 21.06
C ARG A 169 33.67 2.13 21.87
N VAL A 170 34.21 3.33 22.14
CA VAL A 170 33.47 4.39 22.86
C VAL A 170 33.30 5.70 22.07
N ALA A 171 33.80 5.80 20.83
CA ALA A 171 33.71 7.04 20.06
C ALA A 171 32.39 7.19 19.26
N GLU A 172 31.73 6.10 18.87
CA GLU A 172 30.58 6.18 17.94
C GLU A 172 29.26 6.56 18.64
N ALA A 173 29.04 6.10 19.88
CA ALA A 173 27.83 6.43 20.63
C ALA A 173 27.77 7.90 21.07
N GLY A 174 28.92 8.53 21.37
CA GLY A 174 28.99 9.94 21.74
C GLY A 174 28.61 10.88 20.59
N VAL A 175 28.95 10.52 19.35
CA VAL A 175 28.65 11.30 18.14
C VAL A 175 27.15 11.35 17.85
N VAL A 176 26.45 10.21 18.04
CA VAL A 176 25.00 10.15 17.81
C VAL A 176 24.21 10.93 18.87
N VAL A 177 24.62 10.85 20.14
CA VAL A 177 23.97 11.61 21.22
C VAL A 177 24.18 13.12 21.06
N ALA A 178 25.38 13.56 20.68
CA ALA A 178 25.66 14.97 20.41
C ALA A 178 24.81 15.51 19.24
N SER A 179 24.68 14.74 18.16
CA SER A 179 23.84 15.11 17.01
C SER A 179 22.35 15.23 17.38
N LEU A 180 21.83 14.33 18.21
CA LEU A 180 20.43 14.39 18.64
C LEU A 180 20.17 15.60 19.56
N VAL A 181 21.09 15.89 20.47
CA VAL A 181 20.98 17.08 21.35
C VAL A 181 21.00 18.36 20.52
N GLU A 182 21.84 18.44 19.48
CA GLU A 182 21.87 19.60 18.57
C GLU A 182 20.56 19.74 17.77
N MET A 183 19.99 18.63 17.28
CA MET A 183 18.71 18.66 16.58
C MET A 183 17.56 19.10 17.48
N VAL A 184 17.52 18.66 18.73
CA VAL A 184 16.50 19.07 19.71
C VAL A 184 16.65 20.55 20.09
N ALA A 185 17.89 21.05 20.22
CA ALA A 185 18.14 22.47 20.47
C ALA A 185 17.63 23.35 19.30
N LYS A 186 17.95 22.97 18.05
CA LYS A 186 17.46 23.68 16.85
C LYS A 186 15.94 23.66 16.73
N ALA A 187 15.29 22.54 17.06
CA ALA A 187 13.84 22.45 17.05
C ALA A 187 13.18 23.37 18.09
N ASN A 188 13.81 23.55 19.26
CA ASN A 188 13.32 24.48 20.29
C ASN A 188 13.51 25.94 19.89
N GLU A 189 14.60 26.28 19.18
CA GLU A 189 14.83 27.64 18.66
C GLU A 189 13.78 28.05 17.63
N ILE A 190 13.47 27.18 16.67
CA ILE A 190 12.43 27.42 15.65
C ILE A 190 11.07 27.64 16.32
N LYS A 191 10.73 26.83 17.32
CA LYS A 191 9.47 26.95 18.07
C LYS A 191 9.42 28.24 18.89
N ALA A 192 10.56 28.70 19.42
CA ALA A 192 10.67 29.97 20.14
C ALA A 192 10.62 31.20 19.22
N GLU A 193 11.00 31.07 17.95
CA GLU A 193 10.86 32.11 16.93
C GLU A 193 9.43 32.19 16.37
N GLU A 194 8.77 31.04 16.17
CA GLU A 194 7.37 30.94 15.76
C GLU A 194 6.41 31.55 16.81
N VAL A 195 6.70 31.36 18.11
CA VAL A 195 5.93 32.00 19.18
C VAL A 195 6.15 33.51 19.25
N ARG A 196 7.36 33.99 18.97
CA ARG A 196 7.68 35.44 18.96
C ARG A 196 7.08 36.17 17.78
N THR A 197 7.09 35.56 16.60
CA THR A 197 6.45 36.11 15.39
C THR A 197 4.93 36.15 15.51
N ARG A 198 4.31 35.20 16.24
CA ARG A 198 2.88 35.24 16.58
C ARG A 198 2.50 36.30 17.63
N GLN A 199 3.42 36.73 18.47
CA GLN A 199 3.17 37.77 19.50
C GLN A 199 3.41 39.20 19.01
N ASN A 200 4.25 39.42 18.00
CA ASN A 200 4.53 40.75 17.44
C ASN A 200 3.62 41.13 16.23
N GLY A 201 2.68 40.26 15.87
CA GLY A 201 1.72 40.47 14.78
C GLY A 201 0.27 40.68 15.25
N ALA A 202 0.08 41.18 16.47
CA ALA A 202 -1.22 41.57 17.04
C ALA A 202 -1.21 43.06 17.41
#